data_AF-A0A819YDW0-F1
#
_entry.id   AF-A0A819YDW0-F1
#
_cell.length_a   1.000
_cell.length_b   1.000
_cell.length_c   1.000
_cell.angle_alpha   90.00
_cell.angle_beta   90.00
_cell.angle_gamma   90.00
#
_symmetry.space_group_name_H-M   'P 1'
#
loop_
_entity.id
_entity.type
_entity.pdbx_description
1 polymer ?
#
loop_
_entity_poly.entity_id
_entity_poly.type
_entity_poly.pdbx_seq_one_letter_code
_entity_poly.pdbx_strand_id
1 'polypeptide(L)'
;MDRIKLSMNAYSSERTSNPVWYFNPPKSHRLSDEDIDEFVNCLKEYAFISIFNKNHLDLAAETCHYLSQLRPQLIVPPLVELLFSSIDNMTEPHRFTSLISCLTGLTRQIVRQTSEFPQGQTFVLPLLLSVLPGIDANDLKKTVITFQFLNTILMLITCVDCSSAVNTRNDLSEIEKEVCLSTSKFEDFISELFNRIFQMIDILSTEMSDALIVTMDSKIEDHQIGLELTSVISCIVQQCSKRIFHMVREKIINFLATYCYSSKISKLLQGLIQAILKNNPVETLKYLLPQTYERIEKILNQSDILILNDDKGDPELIWCLKLFSELVCARGDTLIIYKSMILTIFQRCIHIIHKDSYEIMAQAAKNLLKSLSYVYPIDYRLTAENIEEPFIDFLPIRAWGQHVEYDKINAKFHIPNEDEVDFACEFVEIFMYIELRILNENRTKISNDERLRSLTILYHIAIGCLRMVPRIESEEIKNLVSSIAPYSSNVQAQYSLYAKEPKFKENLRMRLLIDIGNLIDHLIAYHSDDASSIKIALKIYSLSSMYYGIFEQNINKLCNNLNVIKYLYKNKLCDTKQHLRFVTIQRIAIQMEFFSLSNFRTLTQIDQQVIFKLFELSIHRYSE
;
A
#
# COMPACT_ATOMS: atom_id res chain seq x y z
N MET A 1 2.36 -32.97 -2.37
CA MET A 1 1.52 -31.77 -2.56
C MET A 1 0.21 -32.05 -3.28
N ASP A 2 0.22 -32.60 -4.50
CA ASP A 2 -1.05 -32.79 -5.25
C ASP A 2 -2.05 -33.69 -4.54
N ARG A 3 -1.58 -34.77 -3.89
CA ARG A 3 -2.44 -35.62 -3.05
C ARG A 3 -3.11 -34.87 -1.91
N ILE A 4 -2.40 -33.95 -1.26
CA ILE A 4 -2.95 -33.10 -0.19
C ILE A 4 -4.03 -32.18 -0.74
N LYS A 5 -3.79 -31.56 -1.90
CA LYS A 5 -4.78 -30.71 -2.58
C LYS A 5 -6.03 -31.49 -2.98
N LEU A 6 -5.87 -32.74 -3.44
CA LEU A 6 -7.00 -33.62 -3.74
C LEU A 6 -7.79 -33.99 -2.48
N SER A 7 -7.13 -34.34 -1.38
CA SER A 7 -7.80 -34.64 -0.10
C SER A 7 -8.57 -33.44 0.44
N MET A 8 -8.01 -32.22 0.33
CA MET A 8 -8.68 -30.97 0.70
C MET A 8 -9.94 -30.72 -0.14
N ASN A 9 -9.86 -30.92 -1.45
CA ASN A 9 -10.99 -30.76 -2.35
C ASN A 9 -12.07 -31.82 -2.08
N ALA A 10 -11.69 -33.07 -1.83
CA ALA A 10 -12.60 -34.14 -1.43
C ALA A 10 -13.34 -33.77 -0.13
N TYR A 11 -12.60 -33.39 0.91
CA TYR A 11 -13.15 -32.93 2.19
C TYR A 11 -14.18 -31.81 2.01
N SER A 12 -13.83 -30.77 1.25
CA SER A 12 -14.71 -29.63 0.97
C SER A 12 -15.96 -30.08 0.20
N SER A 13 -15.79 -30.87 -0.87
CA SER A 13 -16.91 -31.33 -1.71
C SER A 13 -17.90 -32.22 -0.97
N GLU A 14 -17.43 -33.04 -0.02
CA GLU A 14 -18.28 -33.96 0.74
C GLU A 14 -19.11 -33.27 1.83
N ARG A 15 -18.58 -32.17 2.36
CA ARG A 15 -19.14 -31.41 3.49
C ARG A 15 -19.83 -30.12 3.06
N THR A 16 -19.66 -29.67 1.82
CA THR A 16 -20.39 -28.52 1.26
C THR A 16 -21.84 -28.90 0.97
N SER A 17 -22.77 -28.08 1.46
CA SER A 17 -24.21 -28.31 1.43
C SER A 17 -24.90 -27.77 0.18
N ASN A 18 -24.15 -27.22 -0.79
CA ASN A 18 -24.74 -26.62 -1.98
C ASN A 18 -25.11 -27.70 -3.00
N PRO A 19 -26.35 -27.71 -3.53
CA PRO A 19 -26.73 -28.65 -4.58
C PRO A 19 -25.91 -28.34 -5.83
N VAL A 20 -25.08 -29.29 -6.22
CA VAL A 20 -24.25 -29.23 -7.43
C VAL A 20 -24.74 -30.26 -8.44
N TRP A 21 -24.58 -29.95 -9.74
CA TRP A 21 -25.05 -30.81 -10.82
C TRP A 21 -24.18 -32.05 -11.03
N TYR A 22 -22.97 -32.08 -10.46
CA TYR A 22 -22.03 -33.20 -10.56
C TYR A 22 -22.21 -34.22 -9.43
N PHE A 23 -21.61 -35.40 -9.60
CA PHE A 23 -21.74 -36.54 -8.69
C PHE A 23 -21.27 -36.22 -7.26
N ASN A 24 -22.14 -36.48 -6.28
CA ASN A 24 -21.79 -36.45 -4.87
C ASN A 24 -21.47 -37.87 -4.37
N PRO A 25 -20.32 -38.10 -3.72
CA PRO A 25 -19.95 -39.42 -3.23
C PRO A 25 -20.94 -39.92 -2.17
N PRO A 26 -21.23 -41.24 -2.16
CA PRO A 26 -22.12 -41.85 -1.17
C PRO A 26 -21.54 -41.70 0.24
N LYS A 27 -22.40 -41.59 1.25
CA LYS A 27 -21.98 -41.36 2.66
C LYS A 27 -20.95 -42.36 3.17
N SER A 28 -20.99 -43.61 2.69
CA SER A 28 -20.07 -44.69 3.08
C SER A 28 -18.64 -44.52 2.55
N HIS A 29 -18.42 -43.65 1.57
CA HIS A 29 -17.10 -43.40 0.97
C HIS A 29 -16.59 -41.99 1.27
N ARG A 30 -17.23 -41.28 2.22
CA ARG A 30 -16.80 -39.97 2.66
C ARG A 30 -15.70 -40.10 3.70
N LEU A 31 -14.79 -39.13 3.70
CA LEU A 31 -13.69 -39.05 4.67
C LEU A 31 -14.25 -38.83 6.08
N SER A 32 -14.01 -39.81 6.96
CA SER A 32 -14.29 -39.69 8.38
C SER A 32 -13.30 -38.76 9.08
N ASP A 33 -13.57 -38.39 10.32
CA ASP A 33 -12.64 -37.56 11.09
C ASP A 33 -11.35 -38.30 11.46
N GLU A 34 -11.43 -39.62 11.65
CA GLU A 34 -10.31 -40.52 11.92
C GLU A 34 -9.39 -40.65 10.69
N ASP A 35 -9.95 -40.78 9.48
CA ASP A 35 -9.17 -40.84 8.24
C ASP A 35 -8.30 -39.58 8.05
N ILE A 36 -8.83 -38.43 8.45
CA ILE A 36 -8.14 -37.14 8.34
C ILE A 36 -7.03 -37.04 9.38
N ASP A 37 -7.26 -37.51 10.60
CA ASP A 37 -6.25 -37.55 11.66
C ASP A 37 -5.07 -38.46 11.27
N GLU A 38 -5.36 -39.65 10.73
CA GLU A 38 -4.33 -40.57 10.26
C GLU A 38 -3.53 -39.97 9.10
N PHE A 39 -4.23 -39.35 8.14
CA PHE A 39 -3.59 -38.65 7.02
C PHE A 39 -2.64 -37.54 7.47
N VAL A 40 -3.08 -36.70 8.42
CA VAL A 40 -2.27 -35.59 8.94
C VAL A 40 -1.06 -36.12 9.71
N ASN A 41 -1.25 -37.11 10.58
CA ASN A 41 -0.17 -37.69 11.37
C ASN A 41 0.90 -38.37 10.50
N CYS A 42 0.49 -39.06 9.43
CA CYS A 42 1.43 -39.69 8.49
C CYS A 42 2.37 -38.68 7.81
N LEU A 43 1.88 -37.47 7.50
CA LEU A 43 2.66 -36.45 6.78
C LEU A 43 3.36 -35.43 7.68
N LYS A 44 2.92 -35.30 8.94
CA LYS A 44 3.40 -34.28 9.89
C LYS A 44 4.92 -34.30 10.06
N GLU A 45 5.51 -35.46 10.32
CA GLU A 45 6.95 -35.57 10.58
C GLU A 45 7.80 -35.17 9.35
N TYR A 46 7.40 -35.63 8.16
CA TYR A 46 8.05 -35.26 6.91
C TYR A 46 7.94 -33.76 6.62
N ALA A 47 6.78 -33.17 6.90
CA ALA A 47 6.58 -31.74 6.74
C ALA A 47 7.53 -30.95 7.66
N PHE A 48 7.65 -31.34 8.93
CA PHE A 48 8.50 -30.64 9.91
C PHE A 48 9.98 -30.75 9.61
N ILE A 49 10.46 -31.93 9.22
CA ILE A 49 11.87 -32.10 8.80
C ILE A 49 12.16 -31.23 7.57
N SER A 50 11.22 -31.13 6.65
CA SER A 50 11.38 -30.37 5.41
C SER A 50 11.45 -28.86 5.63
N ILE A 51 10.93 -28.32 6.74
CA ILE A 51 11.03 -26.87 7.05
C ILE A 51 12.49 -26.42 7.11
N PHE A 52 13.40 -27.27 7.60
CA PHE A 52 14.82 -26.93 7.72
C PHE A 52 15.62 -27.23 6.45
N ASN A 53 14.96 -27.63 5.35
CA ASN A 53 15.61 -27.85 4.08
C ASN A 53 15.87 -26.51 3.36
N LYS A 54 17.14 -26.22 3.04
CA LYS A 54 17.58 -24.99 2.39
C LYS A 54 16.90 -24.71 1.05
N ASN A 55 16.49 -25.74 0.30
CA ASN A 55 16.00 -25.59 -1.07
C ASN A 55 14.48 -25.64 -1.22
N HIS A 56 13.74 -26.04 -0.17
CA HIS A 56 12.31 -26.37 -0.29
C HIS A 56 11.44 -25.83 0.86
N LEU A 57 11.86 -24.73 1.50
CA LEU A 57 11.11 -24.09 2.59
C LEU A 57 9.66 -23.75 2.17
N ASP A 58 9.47 -23.18 0.97
CA ASP A 58 8.15 -22.76 0.49
C ASP A 58 7.16 -23.93 0.38
N LEU A 59 7.64 -25.08 -0.12
CA LEU A 59 6.83 -26.29 -0.22
C LEU A 59 6.50 -26.87 1.16
N ALA A 60 7.45 -26.81 2.09
CA ALA A 60 7.24 -27.26 3.47
C ALA A 60 6.21 -26.36 4.19
N ALA A 61 6.31 -25.04 4.02
CA ALA A 61 5.36 -24.07 4.56
C ALA A 61 3.96 -24.26 3.95
N GLU A 62 3.85 -24.47 2.62
CA GLU A 62 2.58 -24.76 1.96
C GLU A 62 1.97 -26.09 2.45
N THR A 63 2.82 -27.11 2.68
CA THR A 63 2.38 -28.40 3.26
C THR A 63 1.81 -28.20 4.65
N CYS A 64 2.53 -27.51 5.54
CA CYS A 64 2.08 -27.23 6.91
C CYS A 64 0.80 -26.37 6.90
N HIS A 65 0.68 -25.42 5.98
CA HIS A 65 -0.53 -24.63 5.79
C HIS A 65 -1.74 -25.53 5.47
N TYR A 66 -1.63 -26.49 4.54
CA TYR A 66 -2.74 -27.40 4.25
C TYR A 66 -3.07 -28.35 5.39
N LEU A 67 -2.05 -28.96 6.00
CA LEU A 67 -2.26 -29.88 7.13
C LEU A 67 -2.93 -29.16 8.30
N SER A 68 -2.54 -27.91 8.58
CA SER A 68 -3.16 -27.09 9.63
C SER A 68 -4.57 -26.62 9.28
N GLN A 69 -4.96 -26.54 8.00
CA GLN A 69 -6.35 -26.29 7.63
C GLN A 69 -7.22 -27.48 7.99
N LEU A 70 -6.74 -28.72 7.77
CA LEU A 70 -7.45 -29.95 8.13
C LEU A 70 -7.52 -30.17 9.64
N ARG A 71 -6.36 -30.14 10.31
CA ARG A 71 -6.22 -30.41 11.75
C ARG A 71 -5.23 -29.44 12.39
N PRO A 72 -5.68 -28.22 12.77
CA PRO A 72 -4.80 -27.23 13.38
C PRO A 72 -4.19 -27.72 14.71
N GLN A 73 -4.96 -28.47 15.51
CA GLN A 73 -4.52 -29.00 16.81
C GLN A 73 -3.29 -29.91 16.72
N LEU A 74 -3.11 -30.64 15.62
CA LEU A 74 -1.98 -31.56 15.43
C LEU A 74 -0.70 -30.87 14.93
N ILE A 75 -0.85 -29.71 14.28
CA ILE A 75 0.22 -29.02 13.55
C ILE A 75 0.72 -27.77 14.27
N VAL A 76 -0.20 -26.91 14.74
CA VAL A 76 0.15 -25.60 15.29
C VAL A 76 0.94 -25.70 16.60
N PRO A 77 0.48 -26.41 17.65
CA PRO A 77 1.20 -26.43 18.93
C PRO A 77 2.64 -26.95 18.82
N PRO A 78 2.93 -28.07 18.13
CA PRO A 78 4.31 -28.54 17.96
C PRO A 78 5.22 -27.55 17.21
N LEU A 79 4.70 -26.83 16.21
CA LEU A 79 5.48 -25.80 15.49
C LEU A 79 5.80 -24.61 16.39
N VAL A 80 4.86 -24.21 17.26
CA VAL A 80 5.06 -23.14 18.24
C VAL A 80 6.10 -23.54 19.29
N GLU A 81 6.06 -24.78 19.80
CA GLU A 81 7.07 -25.33 20.70
C GLU A 81 8.47 -25.38 20.06
N LEU A 82 8.54 -25.80 18.79
CA LEU A 82 9.77 -25.78 18.00
C LEU A 82 10.31 -24.36 17.82
N LEU A 83 9.44 -23.36 17.64
CA LEU A 83 9.86 -21.96 17.56
C LEU A 83 10.43 -21.48 18.90
N PHE A 84 9.74 -21.70 20.02
CA PHE A 84 10.22 -21.24 21.33
C PHE A 84 11.57 -21.88 21.67
N SER A 85 11.73 -23.18 21.44
CA SER A 85 13.04 -23.84 21.62
C SER A 85 14.13 -23.31 20.67
N SER A 86 13.77 -22.88 19.46
CA SER A 86 14.71 -22.24 18.53
C SER A 86 15.09 -20.81 18.94
N ILE A 87 14.23 -20.09 19.66
CA ILE A 87 14.53 -18.74 20.16
C ILE A 87 15.55 -18.81 21.29
N ASP A 88 15.41 -19.80 22.17
CA ASP A 88 16.38 -20.04 23.26
C ASP A 88 17.74 -20.52 22.73
N ASN A 89 17.76 -21.18 21.57
CA ASN A 89 18.97 -21.68 20.95
C ASN A 89 19.63 -20.65 20.00
N MET A 90 20.61 -19.90 20.52
CA MET A 90 21.34 -18.89 19.75
C MET A 90 22.32 -19.43 18.70
N THR A 91 22.54 -20.75 18.64
CA THR A 91 23.56 -21.34 17.74
C THR A 91 23.09 -21.57 16.30
N GLU A 92 21.78 -21.60 16.05
CA GLU A 92 21.20 -21.95 14.75
C GLU A 92 20.18 -20.90 14.24
N PRO A 93 20.63 -19.68 13.87
CA PRO A 93 19.74 -18.57 13.51
C PRO A 93 18.83 -18.86 12.30
N HIS A 94 19.26 -19.73 11.40
CA HIS A 94 18.49 -20.16 10.23
C HIS A 94 17.22 -20.96 10.58
N ARG A 95 17.16 -21.58 11.77
CA ARG A 95 15.97 -22.31 12.24
C ARG A 95 14.86 -21.35 12.62
N PHE A 96 15.21 -20.24 13.27
CA PHE A 96 14.27 -19.18 13.61
C PHE A 96 13.59 -18.63 12.34
N THR A 97 14.37 -18.24 11.34
CA THR A 97 13.83 -17.66 10.10
C THR A 97 12.95 -18.64 9.32
N SER A 98 13.33 -19.92 9.27
CA SER A 98 12.55 -20.98 8.61
C SER A 98 11.21 -21.24 9.33
N LEU A 99 11.22 -21.30 10.66
CA LEU A 99 10.01 -21.54 11.46
C LEU A 99 9.05 -20.34 11.42
N ILE A 100 9.57 -19.11 11.49
CA ILE A 100 8.75 -17.90 11.38
C ILE A 100 8.11 -17.80 9.99
N SER A 101 8.87 -18.08 8.93
CA SER A 101 8.32 -18.11 7.56
C SER A 101 7.20 -19.14 7.43
N CYS A 102 7.39 -20.35 7.99
CA CYS A 102 6.34 -21.37 8.03
C CYS A 102 5.10 -20.89 8.81
N LEU A 103 5.28 -20.43 10.05
CA LEU A 103 4.19 -19.97 10.92
C LEU A 103 3.42 -18.77 10.35
N THR A 104 4.07 -17.93 9.53
CA THR A 104 3.42 -16.83 8.82
C THR A 104 2.23 -17.35 7.99
N GLY A 105 2.39 -18.47 7.30
CA GLY A 105 1.30 -19.12 6.56
C GLY A 105 0.21 -19.73 7.44
N LEU A 106 0.46 -19.96 8.73
CA LEU A 106 -0.48 -20.59 9.68
C LEU A 106 -1.16 -19.59 10.62
N THR A 107 -0.85 -18.30 10.51
CA THR A 107 -1.38 -17.23 11.37
C THR A 107 -2.90 -17.22 11.47
N ARG A 108 -3.63 -17.46 10.37
CA ARG A 108 -5.10 -17.50 10.38
C ARG A 108 -5.64 -18.65 11.24
N GLN A 109 -4.97 -19.79 11.24
CA GLN A 109 -5.31 -20.97 12.04
C GLN A 109 -5.01 -20.74 13.52
N ILE A 110 -3.97 -19.95 13.84
CA ILE A 110 -3.61 -19.57 15.21
C ILE A 110 -4.68 -18.62 15.79
N VAL A 111 -4.99 -17.54 15.08
CA VAL A 111 -5.84 -16.44 15.62
C VAL A 111 -7.35 -16.74 15.59
N ARG A 112 -7.81 -17.68 14.77
CA ARG A 112 -9.23 -18.01 14.62
C ARG A 112 -9.63 -19.09 15.64
N GLN A 113 -10.53 -18.75 16.54
CA GLN A 113 -11.15 -19.72 17.43
C GLN A 113 -12.07 -20.66 16.64
N THR A 114 -11.89 -21.96 16.81
CA THR A 114 -12.74 -23.01 16.24
C THR A 114 -13.10 -24.03 17.32
N SER A 115 -14.15 -24.82 17.10
CA SER A 115 -14.53 -25.90 18.02
C SER A 115 -13.44 -26.97 18.13
N GLU A 116 -12.71 -27.25 17.05
CA GLU A 116 -11.64 -28.26 17.00
C GLU A 116 -10.33 -27.76 17.62
N PHE A 117 -10.10 -26.44 17.63
CA PHE A 117 -8.89 -25.85 18.18
C PHE A 117 -9.21 -24.54 18.90
N PRO A 118 -9.79 -24.62 20.12
CA PRO A 118 -10.21 -23.43 20.84
C PRO A 118 -9.01 -22.69 21.45
N GLN A 119 -7.92 -23.38 21.81
CA GLN A 119 -6.75 -22.77 22.44
C GLN A 119 -5.85 -21.96 21.48
N GLY A 120 -6.11 -21.92 20.17
CA GLY A 120 -5.21 -21.26 19.21
C GLY A 120 -4.87 -19.81 19.57
N GLN A 121 -5.86 -19.06 20.05
CA GLN A 121 -5.71 -17.65 20.39
C GLN A 121 -4.76 -17.39 21.57
N THR A 122 -4.56 -18.37 22.47
CA THR A 122 -3.66 -18.19 23.62
C THR A 122 -2.20 -18.07 23.20
N PHE A 123 -1.83 -18.57 22.01
CA PHE A 123 -0.49 -18.45 21.47
C PHE A 123 -0.17 -17.06 20.91
N VAL A 124 -1.16 -16.22 20.62
CA VAL A 124 -0.98 -14.96 19.87
C VAL A 124 -0.04 -13.99 20.60
N LEU A 125 -0.36 -13.61 21.83
CA LEU A 125 0.47 -12.66 22.60
C LEU A 125 1.86 -13.23 22.94
N PRO A 126 2.00 -14.48 23.40
CA PRO A 126 3.31 -15.11 23.59
C PRO A 126 4.18 -15.08 22.33
N LEU A 127 3.61 -15.41 21.16
CA LEU A 127 4.33 -15.35 19.88
C LEU A 127 4.73 -13.92 19.52
N LEU A 128 3.81 -12.96 19.65
CA LEU A 128 4.09 -11.54 19.38
C LEU A 128 5.28 -11.04 20.19
N LEU A 129 5.35 -11.37 21.49
CA LEU A 129 6.45 -10.98 22.37
C LEU A 129 7.74 -11.73 22.06
N SER A 130 7.67 -13.04 21.81
CA SER A 130 8.85 -13.88 21.64
C SER A 130 9.62 -13.58 20.34
N VAL A 131 8.96 -13.04 19.32
CA VAL A 131 9.60 -12.74 18.03
C VAL A 131 10.25 -11.37 17.98
N LEU A 132 10.00 -10.48 18.95
CA LEU A 132 10.58 -9.13 18.99
C LEU A 132 12.13 -9.10 18.92
N PRO A 133 12.87 -10.04 19.54
CA PRO A 133 14.33 -10.17 19.34
C PRO A 133 14.76 -10.52 17.91
N GLY A 134 13.81 -10.82 17.02
CA GLY A 134 14.05 -10.95 15.59
C GLY A 134 14.25 -9.62 14.85
N ILE A 135 13.87 -8.50 15.47
CA ILE A 135 14.17 -7.15 14.98
C ILE A 135 15.59 -6.81 15.43
N ASP A 136 16.53 -6.97 14.50
CA ASP A 136 17.97 -6.84 14.71
C ASP A 136 18.59 -6.03 13.56
N ALA A 137 19.22 -4.92 13.89
CA ALA A 137 19.90 -4.06 12.91
C ALA A 137 21.09 -4.78 12.23
N ASN A 138 21.67 -5.78 12.89
CA ASN A 138 22.80 -6.54 12.35
C ASN A 138 22.36 -7.66 11.39
N ASP A 139 21.09 -8.05 11.41
CA ASP A 139 20.52 -9.09 10.53
C ASP A 139 19.21 -8.59 9.91
N LEU A 140 19.35 -7.80 8.84
CA LEU A 140 18.22 -7.22 8.12
C LEU A 140 17.29 -8.28 7.54
N LYS A 141 17.81 -9.47 7.18
CA LYS A 141 16.98 -10.57 6.66
C LYS A 141 16.08 -11.14 7.75
N LYS A 142 16.61 -11.36 8.95
CA LYS A 142 15.83 -11.76 10.13
C LYS A 142 14.79 -10.71 10.49
N THR A 143 15.14 -9.43 10.41
CA THR A 143 14.22 -8.31 10.63
C THR A 143 13.06 -8.30 9.64
N VAL A 144 13.34 -8.45 8.33
CA VAL A 144 12.30 -8.50 7.28
C VAL A 144 11.33 -9.65 7.54
N ILE A 145 11.84 -10.86 7.82
CA ILE A 145 10.99 -12.04 8.10
C ILE A 145 10.15 -11.83 9.37
N THR A 146 10.72 -11.20 10.38
CA THR A 146 10.00 -10.87 11.62
C THR A 146 8.89 -9.85 11.37
N PHE A 147 9.15 -8.80 10.59
CA PHE A 147 8.12 -7.83 10.20
C PHE A 147 7.03 -8.47 9.34
N GLN A 148 7.37 -9.37 8.43
CA GLN A 148 6.36 -10.09 7.63
C GLN A 148 5.43 -10.93 8.50
N PHE A 149 5.97 -11.65 9.49
CA PHE A 149 5.18 -12.39 10.46
C PHE A 149 4.28 -11.47 11.28
N LEU A 150 4.86 -10.39 11.85
CA LEU A 150 4.12 -9.39 12.64
C LEU A 150 2.99 -8.75 11.81
N ASN A 151 3.27 -8.30 10.59
CA ASN A 151 2.30 -7.75 9.65
C ASN A 151 1.14 -8.73 9.44
N THR A 152 1.46 -10.00 9.18
CA THR A 152 0.47 -11.04 8.90
C THR A 152 -0.43 -11.31 10.11
N ILE A 153 0.12 -11.49 11.30
CA ILE A 153 -0.70 -11.77 12.50
C ILE A 153 -1.47 -10.52 12.97
N LEU A 154 -0.86 -9.33 12.91
CA LEU A 154 -1.49 -8.07 13.33
C LEU A 154 -2.64 -7.66 12.41
N MET A 155 -2.60 -8.01 11.12
CA MET A 155 -3.74 -7.83 10.21
C MET A 155 -4.96 -8.70 10.55
N LEU A 156 -4.78 -9.76 11.35
CA LEU A 156 -5.82 -10.72 11.68
C LEU A 156 -6.39 -10.57 13.09
N ILE A 157 -5.86 -9.64 13.88
CA ILE A 157 -6.30 -9.39 15.26
C ILE A 157 -6.63 -7.91 15.47
N THR A 158 -7.30 -7.63 16.59
CA THR A 158 -7.49 -6.27 17.10
C THR A 158 -6.59 -6.06 18.31
N CYS A 159 -5.76 -5.02 18.26
CA CYS A 159 -4.89 -4.60 19.37
C CYS A 159 -5.71 -3.77 20.37
N VAL A 160 -6.54 -4.44 21.16
CA VAL A 160 -7.44 -3.82 22.15
C VAL A 160 -7.30 -4.58 23.46
N ASP A 161 -7.10 -3.86 24.56
CA ASP A 161 -7.18 -4.43 25.90
C ASP A 161 -8.65 -4.74 26.25
N CYS A 162 -8.98 -6.03 26.20
CA CYS A 162 -10.28 -6.59 26.52
C CYS A 162 -10.30 -7.22 27.93
N SER A 163 -9.29 -6.99 28.78
CA SER A 163 -9.19 -7.63 30.10
C SER A 163 -10.38 -7.28 31.01
N SER A 164 -10.96 -6.09 30.87
CA SER A 164 -12.17 -5.65 31.58
C SER A 164 -13.43 -6.47 31.24
N ALA A 165 -13.45 -7.17 30.09
CA ALA A 165 -14.57 -8.00 29.65
C ALA A 165 -14.86 -9.16 30.63
N VAL A 166 -13.83 -9.66 31.33
CA VAL A 166 -13.96 -10.78 32.29
C VAL A 166 -14.87 -10.41 33.47
N ASN A 167 -14.92 -9.14 33.84
CA ASN A 167 -15.74 -8.65 34.94
C ASN A 167 -17.16 -8.25 34.51
N THR A 168 -17.36 -8.01 33.22
CA THR A 168 -18.62 -7.44 32.69
C THR A 168 -19.48 -8.45 31.94
N ARG A 169 -18.86 -9.47 31.33
CA ARG A 169 -19.54 -10.51 30.55
C ARG A 169 -19.66 -11.81 31.32
N ASN A 170 -20.79 -12.50 31.14
CA ASN A 170 -21.07 -13.80 31.76
C ASN A 170 -21.00 -14.98 30.77
N ASP A 171 -20.77 -14.72 29.49
CA ASP A 171 -20.81 -15.71 28.40
C ASP A 171 -19.42 -16.15 27.92
N LEU A 172 -18.37 -15.89 28.72
CA LEU A 172 -16.99 -16.20 28.38
C LEU A 172 -16.60 -17.63 28.78
N SER A 173 -16.03 -18.37 27.84
CA SER A 173 -15.32 -19.62 28.12
C SER A 173 -14.01 -19.38 28.89
N GLU A 174 -13.46 -20.41 29.55
CA GLU A 174 -12.18 -20.28 30.27
C GLU A 174 -11.03 -19.83 29.36
N ILE A 175 -11.01 -20.30 28.12
CA ILE A 175 -10.02 -19.88 27.12
C ILE A 175 -10.23 -18.41 26.73
N GLU A 176 -11.47 -17.97 26.51
CA GLU A 176 -11.74 -16.54 26.23
C GLU A 176 -11.36 -15.66 27.42
N LYS A 177 -11.57 -16.10 28.66
CA LYS A 177 -11.11 -15.37 29.86
C LYS A 177 -9.59 -15.24 29.86
N GLU A 178 -8.87 -16.32 29.60
CA GLU A 178 -7.41 -16.31 29.51
C GLU A 178 -6.92 -15.34 28.42
N VAL A 179 -7.50 -15.41 27.22
CA VAL A 179 -7.17 -14.53 26.10
C VAL A 179 -7.47 -13.07 26.47
N CYS A 180 -8.66 -12.77 27.01
CA CYS A 180 -9.01 -11.43 27.47
C CYS A 180 -8.00 -10.89 28.49
N LEU A 181 -7.64 -11.67 29.52
CA LEU A 181 -6.63 -11.26 30.49
C LEU A 181 -5.26 -10.98 29.84
N SER A 182 -4.86 -11.82 28.87
CA SER A 182 -3.61 -11.65 28.14
C SER A 182 -3.55 -10.35 27.32
N THR A 183 -4.69 -9.82 26.86
CA THR A 183 -4.74 -8.60 26.03
C THR A 183 -4.29 -7.34 26.76
N SER A 184 -4.24 -7.34 28.09
CA SER A 184 -3.62 -6.26 28.88
C SER A 184 -2.15 -6.00 28.50
N LYS A 185 -1.45 -7.01 27.97
CA LYS A 185 -0.05 -6.92 27.52
C LYS A 185 0.13 -6.30 26.14
N PHE A 186 -0.94 -5.91 25.43
CA PHE A 186 -0.78 -5.25 24.13
C PHE A 186 0.00 -3.95 24.22
N GLU A 187 -0.19 -3.17 25.30
CA GLU A 187 0.56 -1.92 25.50
C GLU A 187 2.05 -2.17 25.69
N ASP A 188 2.40 -3.21 26.43
CA ASP A 188 3.79 -3.65 26.66
C ASP A 188 4.43 -4.13 25.35
N PHE A 189 3.74 -5.01 24.62
CA PHE A 189 4.18 -5.51 23.32
C PHE A 189 4.46 -4.36 22.34
N ILE A 190 3.51 -3.44 22.19
CA ILE A 190 3.65 -2.31 21.26
C ILE A 190 4.78 -1.40 21.73
N SER A 191 4.89 -1.14 23.03
CA SER A 191 5.96 -0.30 23.57
C SER A 191 7.34 -0.89 23.30
N GLU A 192 7.53 -2.19 23.51
CA GLU A 192 8.80 -2.88 23.24
C GLU A 192 9.09 -2.97 21.74
N LEU A 193 8.08 -3.20 20.91
CA LEU A 193 8.21 -3.15 19.45
C LEU A 193 8.75 -1.79 18.99
N PHE A 194 8.18 -0.69 19.48
CA PHE A 194 8.65 0.65 19.15
C PHE A 194 10.06 0.92 19.67
N ASN A 195 10.39 0.48 20.88
CA ASN A 195 11.75 0.61 21.42
C ASN A 195 12.77 -0.05 20.49
N ARG A 196 12.47 -1.26 19.98
CA ARG A 196 13.35 -1.98 19.05
C ARG A 196 13.43 -1.34 17.68
N ILE A 197 12.31 -0.87 17.14
CA ILE A 197 12.28 -0.12 15.88
C ILE A 197 13.13 1.14 15.99
N PHE A 198 13.01 1.89 17.09
CA PHE A 198 13.77 3.11 17.31
C PHE A 198 15.26 2.82 17.48
N GLN A 199 15.63 1.81 18.26
CA GLN A 199 17.03 1.35 18.38
C GLN A 199 17.61 0.89 17.04
N MET A 200 16.82 0.20 16.22
CA MET A 200 17.25 -0.21 14.88
C MET A 200 17.50 1.01 13.99
N ILE A 201 16.62 2.01 14.03
CA ILE A 201 16.81 3.28 13.30
C ILE A 201 18.03 4.04 13.83
N ASP A 202 18.27 4.07 15.15
CA ASP A 202 19.47 4.62 15.77
C ASP A 202 20.74 3.99 15.19
N ILE A 203 20.84 2.66 15.22
CA ILE A 203 22.01 1.93 14.73
C ILE A 203 22.22 2.19 13.23
N LEU A 204 21.18 2.04 12.41
CA LEU A 204 21.25 2.29 10.96
C LEU A 204 21.59 3.75 10.62
N SER A 205 21.23 4.70 11.48
CA SER A 205 21.61 6.10 11.30
C SER A 205 23.12 6.32 11.52
N THR A 206 23.72 5.57 12.46
CA THR A 206 25.14 5.71 12.86
C THR A 206 26.12 4.88 12.03
N GLU A 207 25.77 3.66 11.62
CA GLU A 207 26.69 2.79 10.86
C GLU A 207 26.95 3.29 9.43
N MET A 208 26.07 4.15 8.93
CA MET A 208 26.16 4.66 7.56
C MET A 208 27.04 5.91 7.37
N SER A 209 27.74 6.39 8.40
CA SER A 209 28.76 7.46 8.25
C SER A 209 30.11 6.95 7.71
N ASP A 210 30.42 5.65 7.83
CA ASP A 210 31.78 5.13 7.53
C ASP A 210 31.90 4.28 6.25
N ALA A 211 30.78 3.92 5.60
CA ALA A 211 30.82 3.10 4.38
C ALA A 211 30.88 3.96 3.11
N LEU A 212 32.08 4.14 2.56
CA LEU A 212 32.35 4.75 1.24
C LEU A 212 31.76 3.96 0.05
N ILE A 213 31.08 2.83 0.28
CA ILE A 213 30.50 1.98 -0.77
C ILE A 213 29.07 1.60 -0.36
N VAL A 214 28.09 2.37 -0.81
CA VAL A 214 26.68 1.93 -0.81
C VAL A 214 26.49 1.07 -2.07
N THR A 215 26.45 -0.25 -1.90
CA THR A 215 26.13 -1.19 -2.99
C THR A 215 24.66 -1.06 -3.40
N MET A 216 24.29 -1.52 -4.61
CA MET A 216 22.89 -1.54 -5.03
C MET A 216 22.03 -2.46 -4.15
N ASP A 217 22.62 -3.54 -3.63
CA ASP A 217 21.94 -4.52 -2.79
C ASP A 217 21.50 -3.93 -1.44
N SER A 218 22.32 -3.08 -0.80
CA SER A 218 21.93 -2.43 0.46
C SER A 218 20.78 -1.45 0.29
N LYS A 219 20.71 -0.74 -0.84
CA LYS A 219 19.57 0.15 -1.15
C LYS A 219 18.25 -0.59 -1.33
N ILE A 220 18.29 -1.83 -1.82
CA ILE A 220 17.12 -2.69 -1.99
C ILE A 220 16.65 -3.21 -0.63
N GLU A 221 17.58 -3.67 0.21
CA GLU A 221 17.28 -4.13 1.58
C GLU A 221 16.69 -3.00 2.43
N ASP A 222 17.28 -1.80 2.40
CA ASP A 222 16.76 -0.61 3.10
C ASP A 222 15.33 -0.25 2.65
N HIS A 223 15.07 -0.35 1.35
CA HIS A 223 13.74 -0.07 0.81
C HIS A 223 12.71 -1.09 1.28
N GLN A 224 13.08 -2.38 1.26
CA GLN A 224 12.21 -3.45 1.71
C GLN A 224 11.87 -3.31 3.20
N ILE A 225 12.86 -3.01 4.04
CA ILE A 225 12.64 -2.81 5.48
C ILE A 225 11.68 -1.64 5.74
N GLY A 226 11.84 -0.52 5.03
CA GLY A 226 10.92 0.61 5.15
C GLY A 226 9.48 0.26 4.78
N LEU A 227 9.27 -0.56 3.74
CA LEU A 227 7.94 -1.03 3.36
C LEU A 227 7.32 -1.96 4.41
N GLU A 228 8.09 -2.90 4.93
CA GLU A 228 7.62 -3.84 5.96
C GLU A 228 7.32 -3.12 7.28
N LEU A 229 8.19 -2.19 7.69
CA LEU A 229 7.97 -1.32 8.85
C LEU A 229 6.66 -0.53 8.72
N THR A 230 6.46 0.13 7.58
CA THR A 230 5.23 0.88 7.30
C THR A 230 4.01 -0.01 7.39
N SER A 231 4.11 -1.24 6.87
CA SER A 231 3.03 -2.22 6.87
C SER A 231 2.67 -2.63 8.30
N VAL A 232 3.65 -3.08 9.10
CA VAL A 232 3.44 -3.47 10.51
C VAL A 232 2.77 -2.37 11.32
N ILE A 233 3.28 -1.14 11.23
CA ILE A 233 2.71 -0.02 11.99
C ILE A 233 1.31 0.33 11.48
N SER A 234 1.08 0.28 10.17
CA SER A 234 -0.26 0.49 9.60
C SER A 234 -1.25 -0.55 10.12
N CYS A 235 -0.84 -1.82 10.29
CA CYS A 235 -1.69 -2.85 10.89
C CYS A 235 -2.06 -2.51 12.32
N ILE A 236 -1.07 -2.15 13.15
CA ILE A 236 -1.32 -1.79 14.56
C ILE A 236 -2.29 -0.63 14.63
N VAL A 237 -1.96 0.45 13.93
CA VAL A 237 -2.70 1.70 13.95
C VAL A 237 -4.13 1.55 13.42
N GLN A 238 -4.35 0.69 12.42
CA GLN A 238 -5.70 0.38 11.93
C GLN A 238 -6.47 -0.50 12.91
N GLN A 239 -5.82 -1.49 13.54
CA GLN A 239 -6.49 -2.50 14.34
C GLN A 239 -6.50 -2.19 15.86
N CYS A 240 -6.10 -1.00 16.30
CA CYS A 240 -6.01 -0.67 17.72
C CYS A 240 -7.14 0.20 18.26
N SER A 241 -7.31 0.19 19.58
CA SER A 241 -8.18 1.14 20.27
C SER A 241 -7.62 2.56 20.22
N LYS A 242 -8.48 3.57 20.47
CA LYS A 242 -8.08 4.98 20.58
C LYS A 242 -6.94 5.17 21.58
N ARG A 243 -6.97 4.48 22.72
CA ARG A 243 -5.93 4.56 23.76
C ARG A 243 -4.56 4.13 23.24
N ILE A 244 -4.49 2.94 22.62
CA ILE A 244 -3.24 2.43 22.03
C ILE A 244 -2.80 3.32 20.87
N PHE A 245 -3.73 3.80 20.04
CA PHE A 245 -3.42 4.74 18.96
C PHE A 245 -2.74 6.01 19.49
N HIS A 246 -3.26 6.62 20.55
CA HIS A 246 -2.65 7.79 21.18
C HIS A 246 -1.22 7.49 21.67
N MET A 247 -0.99 6.35 22.32
CA MET A 247 0.35 5.94 22.76
C MET A 247 1.33 5.81 21.58
N VAL A 248 0.92 5.13 20.50
CA VAL A 248 1.74 4.96 19.29
C VAL A 248 2.08 6.30 18.66
N ARG A 249 1.07 7.18 18.54
CA ARG A 249 1.23 8.52 17.97
C ARG A 249 2.24 9.34 18.77
N GLU A 250 2.09 9.42 20.09
CA GLU A 250 3.01 10.19 20.94
C GLU A 250 4.45 9.66 20.84
N LYS A 251 4.63 8.34 20.83
CA LYS A 251 5.96 7.72 20.63
C LYS A 251 6.60 8.14 19.31
N ILE A 252 5.84 8.08 18.20
CA ILE A 252 6.34 8.46 16.87
C ILE A 252 6.66 9.96 16.81
N ILE A 253 5.77 10.83 17.30
CA ILE A 253 5.99 12.29 17.27
C ILE A 253 7.21 12.68 18.11
N ASN A 254 7.35 12.12 19.31
CA ASN A 254 8.50 12.39 20.18
C ASN A 254 9.82 11.91 19.54
N PHE A 255 9.80 10.75 18.89
CA PHE A 255 10.96 10.24 18.16
C PHE A 255 11.33 11.10 16.94
N LEU A 256 10.35 11.59 16.19
CA LEU A 256 10.59 12.50 15.07
C LEU A 256 11.15 13.86 15.52
N ALA A 257 10.81 14.31 16.73
CA ALA A 257 11.34 15.56 17.28
C ALA A 257 12.84 15.48 17.62
N THR A 258 13.35 14.28 17.97
CA THR A 258 14.77 14.07 18.28
C THR A 258 15.63 13.81 17.04
N TYR A 259 15.01 13.37 15.94
CA TYR A 259 15.71 13.00 14.71
C TYR A 259 15.74 14.13 13.70
N CYS A 260 16.95 14.54 13.31
CA CYS A 260 17.15 15.49 12.23
C CYS A 260 18.34 15.08 11.35
N TYR A 261 18.11 15.08 10.03
CA TYR A 261 19.12 15.20 8.96
C TYR A 261 19.96 13.98 8.58
N SER A 262 19.33 12.86 8.25
CA SER A 262 19.99 11.88 7.38
C SER A 262 19.07 11.48 6.22
N SER A 263 19.54 11.72 4.99
CA SER A 263 18.87 11.29 3.77
C SER A 263 18.70 9.77 3.68
N LYS A 264 19.53 9.01 4.42
CA LYS A 264 19.59 7.55 4.37
C LYS A 264 18.45 6.89 5.15
N ILE A 265 18.14 7.34 6.36
CA ILE A 265 17.00 6.85 7.16
C ILE A 265 15.65 7.46 6.76
N SER A 266 15.65 8.40 5.81
CA SER A 266 14.44 9.16 5.45
C SER A 266 13.24 8.27 5.09
N LYS A 267 13.47 7.13 4.45
CA LYS A 267 12.41 6.16 4.09
C LYS A 267 11.77 5.49 5.32
N LEU A 268 12.56 5.15 6.34
CA LEU A 268 12.05 4.56 7.58
C LEU A 268 11.16 5.57 8.32
N LEU A 269 11.63 6.81 8.42
CA LEU A 269 10.87 7.90 9.04
C LEU A 269 9.60 8.24 8.26
N GLN A 270 9.67 8.30 6.93
CA GLN A 270 8.48 8.43 6.07
C GLN A 270 7.48 7.31 6.34
N GLY A 271 7.95 6.06 6.50
CA GLY A 271 7.11 4.92 6.83
C GLY A 271 6.36 5.07 8.16
N LEU A 272 7.03 5.56 9.21
CA LEU A 272 6.40 5.89 10.49
C LEU A 272 5.26 6.92 10.32
N ILE A 273 5.54 7.98 9.56
CA ILE A 273 4.60 9.10 9.34
C ILE A 273 3.41 8.66 8.49
N GLN A 274 3.65 7.94 7.38
CA GLN A 274 2.61 7.43 6.50
C GLN A 274 1.62 6.54 7.26
N ALA A 275 2.10 5.71 8.19
CA ALA A 275 1.26 4.80 8.95
C ALA A 275 0.27 5.55 9.87
N ILE A 276 0.72 6.58 10.60
CA ILE A 276 -0.17 7.38 11.46
C ILE A 276 -1.08 8.30 10.64
N LEU A 277 -0.58 8.87 9.55
CA LEU A 277 -1.31 9.83 8.70
C LEU A 277 -2.52 9.19 8.04
N LYS A 278 -2.39 7.96 7.54
CA LYS A 278 -3.49 7.25 6.85
C LYS A 278 -4.67 6.94 7.76
N ASN A 279 -4.45 6.76 9.06
CA ASN A 279 -5.49 6.36 10.01
C ASN A 279 -6.13 7.55 10.73
N ASN A 280 -5.33 8.54 11.14
CA ASN A 280 -5.86 9.75 11.77
C ASN A 280 -5.26 11.02 11.14
N PRO A 281 -5.66 11.34 9.89
CA PRO A 281 -5.11 12.47 9.17
C PRO A 281 -5.36 13.81 9.88
N VAL A 282 -6.52 13.97 10.54
CA VAL A 282 -6.90 15.22 11.22
C VAL A 282 -5.90 15.59 12.31
N GLU A 283 -5.65 14.67 13.24
CA GLU A 283 -4.75 14.91 14.35
C GLU A 283 -3.29 14.97 13.87
N THR A 284 -2.86 14.08 12.97
CA THR A 284 -1.48 14.07 12.49
C THR A 284 -1.12 15.36 11.75
N LEU A 285 -1.99 15.86 10.86
CA LEU A 285 -1.76 17.11 10.13
C LEU A 285 -1.72 18.32 11.05
N LYS A 286 -2.59 18.37 12.07
CA LYS A 286 -2.66 19.47 13.04
C LYS A 286 -1.32 19.77 13.71
N TYR A 287 -0.51 18.76 13.96
CA TYR A 287 0.81 18.92 14.57
C TYR A 287 1.92 19.05 13.52
N LEU A 288 2.00 18.12 12.56
CA LEU A 288 3.18 18.00 11.70
C LEU A 288 3.19 19.00 10.54
N LEU A 289 2.04 19.35 9.96
CA LEU A 289 2.01 20.20 8.77
C LEU A 289 2.36 21.66 9.08
N PRO A 290 1.81 22.32 10.12
CA PRO A 290 2.23 23.67 10.51
C PRO A 290 3.71 23.75 10.89
N GLN A 291 4.23 22.76 11.63
CA GLN A 291 5.66 22.72 12.00
C GLN A 291 6.55 22.57 10.76
N THR A 292 6.16 21.73 9.81
CA THR A 292 6.88 21.56 8.54
C THR A 292 6.85 22.85 7.73
N TYR A 293 5.70 23.52 7.67
CA TYR A 293 5.53 24.82 7.01
C TYR A 293 6.47 25.87 7.60
N GLU A 294 6.43 26.09 8.92
CA GLU A 294 7.26 27.09 9.60
C GLU A 294 8.76 26.83 9.40
N ARG A 295 9.15 25.56 9.40
CA ARG A 295 10.54 25.15 9.18
C ARG A 295 11.00 25.44 7.75
N ILE A 296 10.19 25.08 6.75
CA ILE A 296 10.45 25.40 5.34
C ILE A 296 10.57 26.92 5.16
N GLU A 297 9.61 27.68 5.69
CA GLU A 297 9.61 29.14 5.62
C GLU A 297 10.88 29.74 6.22
N LYS A 298 11.30 29.25 7.39
CA LYS A 298 12.52 29.70 8.06
C LYS A 298 13.76 29.45 7.20
N ILE A 299 13.90 28.25 6.64
CA ILE A 299 15.05 27.90 5.77
C ILE A 299 15.07 28.79 4.53
N LEU A 300 13.92 28.94 3.85
CA LEU A 300 13.85 29.75 2.63
C LEU A 300 14.09 31.24 2.85
N ASN A 301 13.84 31.73 4.07
CA ASN A 301 14.11 33.13 4.43
C ASN A 301 15.56 33.36 4.90
N GLN A 302 16.26 32.32 5.32
CA GLN A 302 17.64 32.38 5.84
C GLN A 302 18.69 32.00 4.79
N SER A 303 18.35 31.10 3.87
CA SER A 303 19.27 30.57 2.87
C SER A 303 19.32 31.44 1.62
N ASP A 304 20.53 31.71 1.14
CA ASP A 304 20.72 32.35 -0.16
C ASP A 304 20.19 31.45 -1.28
N ILE A 305 19.56 32.06 -2.29
CA ILE A 305 19.00 31.37 -3.48
C ILE A 305 20.07 30.49 -4.17
N LEU A 306 21.35 30.87 -4.08
CA LEU A 306 22.48 30.12 -4.63
C LEU A 306 22.69 28.78 -3.92
N ILE A 307 22.48 28.71 -2.60
CA ILE A 307 22.65 27.47 -1.81
C ILE A 307 21.50 26.50 -2.08
N LEU A 308 20.29 27.05 -2.24
CA LEU A 308 19.08 26.26 -2.56
C LEU A 308 19.16 25.62 -3.96
N ASN A 309 19.90 26.24 -4.86
CA ASN A 309 20.09 25.80 -6.24
C ASN A 309 21.46 25.15 -6.48
N ASP A 310 22.28 24.97 -5.44
CA ASP A 310 23.54 24.22 -5.52
C ASP A 310 23.25 22.73 -5.80
N ASP A 311 24.20 22.04 -6.43
CA ASP A 311 24.11 20.63 -6.81
C ASP A 311 23.89 19.69 -5.61
N LYS A 312 24.28 20.13 -4.40
CA LYS A 312 24.09 19.37 -3.15
C LYS A 312 22.73 19.63 -2.48
N GLY A 313 22.12 20.78 -2.75
CA GLY A 313 20.94 21.28 -2.04
C GLY A 313 21.13 21.44 -0.52
N ASP A 314 20.12 21.98 0.14
CA ASP A 314 20.06 22.03 1.60
C ASP A 314 19.47 20.70 2.14
N PRO A 315 20.22 19.91 2.92
CA PRO A 315 19.77 18.59 3.40
C PRO A 315 18.59 18.70 4.37
N GLU A 316 18.49 19.79 5.12
CA GLU A 316 17.37 20.07 6.01
C GLU A 316 16.13 20.43 5.19
N LEU A 317 16.27 21.25 4.13
CA LEU A 317 15.16 21.53 3.22
C LEU A 317 14.67 20.26 2.53
N ILE A 318 15.57 19.45 1.95
CA ILE A 318 15.21 18.20 1.27
C ILE A 318 14.43 17.27 2.20
N TRP A 319 14.83 17.17 3.46
CA TRP A 319 14.08 16.42 4.48
C TRP A 319 12.69 17.01 4.71
N CYS A 320 12.57 18.33 4.88
CA CYS A 320 11.27 18.97 5.06
C CYS A 320 10.36 18.81 3.84
N LEU A 321 10.89 18.87 2.62
CA LEU A 321 10.12 18.62 1.39
C LEU A 321 9.68 17.16 1.29
N LYS A 322 10.53 16.21 1.68
CA LYS A 322 10.16 14.79 1.78
C LYS A 322 9.03 14.58 2.76
N LEU A 323 9.12 15.19 3.94
CA LEU A 323 8.07 15.16 4.96
C LEU A 323 6.76 15.75 4.42
N PHE A 324 6.83 16.95 3.83
CA PHE A 324 5.68 17.60 3.20
C PHE A 324 5.03 16.72 2.12
N SER A 325 5.83 16.10 1.25
CA SER A 325 5.35 15.17 0.21
C SER A 325 4.58 13.98 0.79
N GLU A 326 4.89 13.55 2.01
CA GLU A 326 4.11 12.52 2.70
C GLU A 326 2.83 13.07 3.32
N LEU A 327 2.90 14.24 3.96
CA LEU A 327 1.75 14.87 4.62
C LEU A 327 0.62 15.19 3.63
N VAL A 328 0.94 15.60 2.40
CA VAL A 328 -0.08 15.85 1.36
C VAL A 328 -0.73 14.59 0.80
N CYS A 329 -0.29 13.39 1.21
CA CYS A 329 -0.98 12.13 0.91
C CYS A 329 -2.16 11.85 1.86
N ALA A 330 -2.48 12.76 2.78
CA ALA A 330 -3.62 12.61 3.68
C ALA A 330 -4.96 12.58 2.95
N ARG A 331 -6.04 12.31 3.69
CA ARG A 331 -7.41 12.29 3.17
C ARG A 331 -7.80 13.68 2.68
N GLY A 332 -8.33 13.79 1.46
CA GLY A 332 -8.49 15.08 0.78
C GLY A 332 -9.35 16.09 1.55
N ASP A 333 -10.43 15.63 2.18
CA ASP A 333 -11.32 16.46 3.01
C ASP A 333 -10.59 17.14 4.19
N THR A 334 -9.55 16.48 4.72
CA THR A 334 -8.72 17.05 5.80
C THR A 334 -7.67 18.03 5.29
N LEU A 335 -7.24 17.91 4.03
CA LEU A 335 -6.24 18.79 3.42
C LEU A 335 -6.81 20.17 3.11
N ILE A 336 -8.12 20.29 2.88
CA ILE A 336 -8.79 21.59 2.61
C ILE A 336 -8.49 22.61 3.71
N ILE A 337 -8.47 22.17 4.97
CA ILE A 337 -8.21 23.04 6.15
C ILE A 337 -6.86 23.76 6.02
N TYR A 338 -5.89 23.14 5.35
CA TYR A 338 -4.52 23.62 5.19
C TYR A 338 -4.21 24.14 3.78
N LYS A 339 -5.24 24.36 2.94
CA LYS A 339 -5.13 24.80 1.55
C LYS A 339 -4.14 25.95 1.36
N SER A 340 -4.24 27.00 2.17
CA SER A 340 -3.36 28.18 2.08
C SER A 340 -1.89 27.83 2.34
N MET A 341 -1.58 27.09 3.41
CA MET A 341 -0.22 26.66 3.73
C MET A 341 0.36 25.77 2.63
N ILE A 342 -0.43 24.83 2.12
CA ILE A 342 -0.03 23.92 1.04
C ILE A 342 0.32 24.73 -0.22
N LEU A 343 -0.56 25.62 -0.66
CA LEU A 343 -0.33 26.46 -1.84
C LEU A 343 0.92 27.32 -1.70
N THR A 344 1.15 27.94 -0.54
CA THR A 344 2.36 28.74 -0.28
C THR A 344 3.64 27.91 -0.40
N ILE A 345 3.68 26.70 0.17
CA ILE A 345 4.86 25.82 0.04
C ILE A 345 5.12 25.49 -1.44
N PHE A 346 4.08 25.12 -2.20
CA PHE A 346 4.24 24.87 -3.63
C PHE A 346 4.73 26.11 -4.38
N GLN A 347 4.15 27.29 -4.13
CA GLN A 347 4.58 28.54 -4.77
C GLN A 347 6.06 28.85 -4.55
N ARG A 348 6.59 28.57 -3.36
CA ARG A 348 8.00 28.87 -3.04
C ARG A 348 8.96 27.76 -3.47
N CYS A 349 8.56 26.50 -3.43
CA CYS A 349 9.47 25.37 -3.58
C CYS A 349 9.42 24.68 -4.95
N ILE A 350 8.33 24.80 -5.71
CA ILE A 350 8.12 23.98 -6.93
C ILE A 350 9.16 24.29 -8.02
N HIS A 351 9.67 25.52 -8.08
CA HIS A 351 10.65 25.96 -9.09
C HIS A 351 12.11 25.96 -8.60
N ILE A 352 12.42 25.36 -7.45
CA ILE A 352 13.81 25.16 -7.02
C ILE A 352 14.55 24.37 -8.11
N ILE A 353 15.78 24.78 -8.47
CA ILE A 353 16.55 24.19 -9.58
C ILE A 353 17.11 22.82 -9.18
N HIS A 354 17.47 22.64 -7.91
CA HIS A 354 18.02 21.39 -7.40
C HIS A 354 17.12 20.19 -7.70
N LYS A 355 17.73 19.14 -8.30
CA LYS A 355 17.02 18.01 -8.88
C LYS A 355 16.11 17.28 -7.92
N ASP A 356 16.64 16.82 -6.80
CA ASP A 356 15.83 16.05 -5.84
C ASP A 356 14.69 16.91 -5.30
N SER A 357 14.93 18.21 -5.10
CA SER A 357 13.93 19.14 -4.55
C SER A 357 12.71 19.26 -5.46
N TYR A 358 12.92 19.55 -6.76
CA TYR A 358 11.78 19.65 -7.67
C TYR A 358 11.13 18.30 -7.96
N GLU A 359 11.88 17.19 -7.95
CA GLU A 359 11.30 15.85 -8.12
C GLU A 359 10.39 15.50 -6.93
N ILE A 360 10.82 15.80 -5.71
CA ILE A 360 10.00 15.65 -4.49
C ILE A 360 8.75 16.53 -4.58
N MET A 361 8.88 17.79 -4.99
CA MET A 361 7.73 18.70 -5.12
C MET A 361 6.78 18.27 -6.24
N ALA A 362 7.29 17.81 -7.38
CA ALA A 362 6.46 17.25 -8.45
C ALA A 362 5.71 16.00 -7.95
N GLN A 363 6.38 15.12 -7.23
CA GLN A 363 5.76 13.95 -6.59
C GLN A 363 4.68 14.37 -5.56
N ALA A 364 4.93 15.39 -4.75
CA ALA A 364 3.98 15.96 -3.82
C ALA A 364 2.74 16.52 -4.56
N ALA A 365 2.93 17.23 -5.68
CA ALA A 365 1.83 17.75 -6.50
C ALA A 365 0.93 16.63 -7.04
N LYS A 366 1.55 15.55 -7.55
CA LYS A 366 0.81 14.35 -7.98
C LYS A 366 0.02 13.74 -6.81
N ASN A 367 0.64 13.60 -5.65
CA ASN A 367 0.01 12.98 -4.48
C ASN A 367 -1.15 13.82 -3.94
N LEU A 368 -0.98 15.14 -3.83
CA LEU A 368 -2.03 16.08 -3.44
C LEU A 368 -3.24 15.96 -4.38
N LEU A 369 -3.01 16.05 -5.69
CA LEU A 369 -4.09 15.97 -6.68
C LEU A 369 -4.80 14.61 -6.63
N LYS A 370 -4.07 13.52 -6.37
CA LYS A 370 -4.69 12.21 -6.15
C LYS A 370 -5.54 12.17 -4.89
N SER A 371 -5.03 12.69 -3.78
CA SER A 371 -5.76 12.77 -2.51
C SER A 371 -7.07 13.54 -2.64
N LEU A 372 -7.08 14.60 -3.46
CA LEU A 372 -8.25 15.47 -3.70
C LEU A 372 -9.22 14.94 -4.77
N SER A 373 -8.78 14.08 -5.71
CA SER A 373 -9.57 13.75 -6.90
C SER A 373 -9.89 12.27 -7.09
N TYR A 374 -9.29 11.37 -6.30
CA TYR A 374 -9.51 9.93 -6.42
C TYR A 374 -10.46 9.42 -5.36
N VAL A 375 -11.19 8.34 -5.68
CA VAL A 375 -11.97 7.57 -4.71
C VAL A 375 -11.09 6.43 -4.19
N TYR A 376 -10.91 6.33 -2.88
CA TYR A 376 -10.06 5.31 -2.25
C TYR A 376 -10.61 4.86 -0.89
N PRO A 377 -10.32 3.62 -0.43
CA PRO A 377 -10.79 3.14 0.86
C PRO A 377 -10.12 3.87 2.02
N ILE A 378 -10.88 4.11 3.09
CA ILE A 378 -10.40 4.79 4.32
C ILE A 378 -10.47 3.90 5.57
N ASP A 379 -11.05 2.70 5.45
CA ASP A 379 -11.20 1.76 6.57
C ASP A 379 -10.81 0.35 6.11
N TYR A 380 -9.69 -0.14 6.61
CA TYR A 380 -9.19 -1.52 6.40
C TYR A 380 -9.26 -2.36 7.68
N ARG A 381 -10.04 -1.93 8.68
CA ARG A 381 -10.21 -2.68 9.93
C ARG A 381 -10.75 -4.08 9.69
N LEU A 382 -10.37 -4.99 10.57
CA LEU A 382 -10.81 -6.38 10.55
C LEU A 382 -12.34 -6.49 10.65
N THR A 383 -12.94 -5.63 11.46
CA THR A 383 -14.39 -5.53 11.68
C THR A 383 -14.90 -4.12 11.46
N ALA A 384 -16.18 -4.00 11.07
CA ALA A 384 -16.89 -2.72 11.02
C ALA A 384 -17.46 -2.31 12.39
N GLU A 385 -17.55 -3.26 13.33
CA GLU A 385 -18.08 -3.07 14.68
C GLU A 385 -17.24 -2.10 15.51
N ASN A 386 -17.84 -1.57 16.58
CA ASN A 386 -17.13 -0.75 17.54
C ASN A 386 -16.20 -1.64 18.39
N ILE A 387 -14.91 -1.33 18.37
CA ILE A 387 -13.87 -2.05 19.14
C ILE A 387 -13.51 -1.36 20.46
N GLU A 388 -14.19 -0.26 20.80
CA GLU A 388 -14.01 0.47 22.05
C GLU A 388 -14.96 -0.05 23.14
N GLU A 389 -14.63 0.23 24.41
CA GLU A 389 -15.49 -0.09 25.55
C GLU A 389 -16.87 0.62 25.47
N PRO A 390 -17.94 0.03 26.05
CA PRO A 390 -17.97 -1.23 26.79
C PRO A 390 -18.07 -2.48 25.89
N PHE A 391 -17.40 -3.57 26.27
CA PHE A 391 -17.36 -4.83 25.49
C PHE A 391 -18.59 -5.74 25.68
N ILE A 392 -19.75 -5.18 26.02
CA ILE A 392 -20.97 -5.95 26.31
C ILE A 392 -21.63 -6.41 25.01
N ASP A 393 -21.75 -5.51 24.04
CA ASP A 393 -22.42 -5.81 22.77
C ASP A 393 -21.50 -6.54 21.79
N PHE A 394 -20.21 -6.20 21.82
CA PHE A 394 -19.20 -6.75 20.94
C PHE A 394 -17.89 -7.03 21.69
N LEU A 395 -17.34 -8.22 21.49
CA LEU A 395 -16.07 -8.64 22.08
C LEU A 395 -15.01 -8.75 20.96
N PRO A 396 -14.01 -7.85 20.91
CA PRO A 396 -13.05 -7.78 19.81
C PRO A 396 -12.28 -9.08 19.52
N ILE A 397 -11.94 -9.86 20.55
CA ILE A 397 -11.20 -11.12 20.39
C ILE A 397 -11.96 -12.18 19.56
N ARG A 398 -13.30 -12.09 19.49
CA ARG A 398 -14.14 -13.00 18.69
C ARG A 398 -14.06 -12.71 17.19
N ALA A 399 -13.64 -11.50 16.79
CA ALA A 399 -13.49 -11.15 15.38
C ALA A 399 -12.16 -11.60 14.77
N TRP A 400 -11.20 -12.05 15.59
CA TRP A 400 -9.87 -12.43 15.13
C TRP A 400 -9.93 -13.55 14.07
N GLY A 401 -9.28 -13.31 12.92
CA GLY A 401 -9.23 -14.25 11.78
C GLY A 401 -10.57 -14.56 11.10
N GLN A 402 -11.68 -13.95 11.53
CA GLN A 402 -13.01 -14.23 10.99
C GLN A 402 -13.19 -13.58 9.63
N HIS A 403 -13.92 -14.30 8.76
CA HIS A 403 -14.36 -13.74 7.49
C HIS A 403 -15.60 -12.87 7.70
N VAL A 404 -15.89 -12.02 6.72
CA VAL A 404 -17.08 -11.16 6.75
C VAL A 404 -18.00 -11.54 5.58
N GLU A 405 -19.29 -11.64 5.87
CA GLU A 405 -20.33 -11.80 4.85
C GLU A 405 -20.40 -10.54 3.96
N TYR A 406 -20.64 -10.71 2.66
CA TYR A 406 -20.60 -9.59 1.72
C TYR A 406 -21.55 -8.44 2.08
N ASP A 407 -22.73 -8.76 2.60
CA ASP A 407 -23.75 -7.77 2.97
C ASP A 407 -23.38 -6.97 4.23
N LYS A 408 -22.41 -7.45 5.03
CA LYS A 408 -21.97 -6.85 6.30
C LYS A 408 -20.61 -6.15 6.22
N ILE A 409 -20.01 -6.03 5.02
CA ILE A 409 -18.66 -5.45 4.87
C ILE A 409 -18.61 -3.99 5.35
N ASN A 410 -19.67 -3.21 5.09
CA ASN A 410 -19.74 -1.78 5.41
C ASN A 410 -18.44 -1.04 5.04
N ALA A 411 -18.07 -1.12 3.75
CA ALA A 411 -16.83 -0.54 3.25
C ALA A 411 -16.93 0.98 3.19
N LYS A 412 -15.97 1.69 3.80
CA LYS A 412 -15.92 3.14 3.79
C LYS A 412 -14.88 3.63 2.78
N PHE A 413 -15.30 4.54 1.92
CA PHE A 413 -14.46 5.17 0.91
C PHE A 413 -14.46 6.68 1.12
N HIS A 414 -13.31 7.29 0.87
CA HIS A 414 -13.24 8.70 0.58
C HIS A 414 -13.81 8.94 -0.83
N ILE A 415 -14.75 9.88 -0.95
CA ILE A 415 -15.33 10.33 -2.21
C ILE A 415 -15.08 11.84 -2.27
N PRO A 416 -14.39 12.36 -3.30
CA PRO A 416 -14.14 13.78 -3.43
C PRO A 416 -15.43 14.61 -3.40
N ASN A 417 -15.44 15.69 -2.62
CA ASN A 417 -16.51 16.68 -2.60
C ASN A 417 -16.21 17.87 -3.53
N GLU A 418 -17.12 18.85 -3.60
CA GLU A 418 -16.97 20.03 -4.45
C GLU A 418 -15.77 20.91 -4.05
N ASP A 419 -15.57 21.16 -2.75
CA ASP A 419 -14.44 21.96 -2.24
C ASP A 419 -13.07 21.34 -2.59
N GLU A 420 -12.97 20.02 -2.54
CA GLU A 420 -11.75 19.28 -2.90
C GLU A 420 -11.46 19.38 -4.39
N VAL A 421 -12.50 19.24 -5.21
CA VAL A 421 -12.41 19.39 -6.66
C VAL A 421 -12.03 20.81 -7.04
N ASP A 422 -12.61 21.83 -6.40
CA ASP A 422 -12.29 23.23 -6.64
C ASP A 422 -10.85 23.54 -6.25
N PHE A 423 -10.38 22.99 -5.12
CA PHE A 423 -8.97 23.10 -4.73
C PHE A 423 -8.05 22.44 -5.76
N ALA A 424 -8.38 21.24 -6.25
CA ALA A 424 -7.60 20.58 -7.30
C ALA A 424 -7.59 21.39 -8.60
N CYS A 425 -8.71 22.02 -8.97
CA CYS A 425 -8.79 22.88 -10.16
C CYS A 425 -7.92 24.13 -10.01
N GLU A 426 -8.03 24.84 -8.88
CA GLU A 426 -7.19 26.01 -8.57
C GLU A 426 -5.71 25.65 -8.60
N PHE A 427 -5.32 24.50 -8.05
CA PHE A 427 -3.94 24.04 -8.08
C PHE A 427 -3.44 23.86 -9.52
N VAL A 428 -4.25 23.24 -10.39
CA VAL A 428 -3.91 23.08 -11.81
C VAL A 428 -3.82 24.44 -12.52
N GLU A 429 -4.74 25.37 -12.23
CA GLU A 429 -4.71 26.73 -12.77
C GLU A 429 -3.42 27.48 -12.39
N ILE A 430 -3.00 27.37 -11.13
CA ILE A 430 -1.78 28.04 -10.63
C ILE A 430 -0.52 27.40 -11.19
N PHE A 431 -0.38 26.07 -11.15
CA PHE A 431 0.92 25.45 -11.42
C PHE A 431 1.05 24.86 -12.83
N MET A 432 -0.01 24.28 -13.38
CA MET A 432 0.09 23.62 -14.68
C MET A 432 0.13 24.62 -15.84
N TYR A 433 -0.81 25.57 -15.84
CA TYR A 433 -0.89 26.54 -16.94
C TYR A 433 0.31 27.49 -16.96
N ILE A 434 0.88 27.81 -15.80
CA ILE A 434 2.12 28.59 -15.72
C ILE A 434 3.28 27.84 -16.39
N GLU A 435 3.47 26.56 -16.09
CA GLU A 435 4.54 25.76 -16.70
C GLU A 435 4.34 25.58 -18.22
N LEU A 436 3.10 25.37 -18.67
CA LEU A 436 2.78 25.35 -20.11
C LEU A 436 3.13 26.67 -20.79
N ARG A 437 2.82 27.81 -20.14
CA ARG A 437 3.17 29.13 -20.66
C ARG A 437 4.69 29.32 -20.75
N ILE A 438 5.43 28.94 -19.70
CA ILE A 438 6.91 29.02 -19.67
C ILE A 438 7.51 28.23 -20.84
N LEU A 439 7.06 26.99 -21.05
CA LEU A 439 7.55 26.14 -22.14
C LEU A 439 7.16 26.65 -23.53
N ASN A 440 6.02 27.33 -23.67
CA ASN A 440 5.56 27.88 -24.95
C ASN A 440 6.21 29.21 -25.33
N GLU A 441 6.38 30.12 -24.38
CA GLU A 441 6.90 31.48 -24.64
C GLU A 441 8.43 31.51 -24.71
N ASN A 442 9.12 30.65 -23.95
CA ASN A 442 10.59 30.64 -23.85
C ASN A 442 11.26 29.51 -24.65
N ARG A 443 10.61 28.97 -25.69
CA ARG A 443 11.09 27.80 -26.47
C ARG A 443 12.55 27.87 -26.90
N THR A 444 13.06 29.06 -27.18
CA THR A 444 14.43 29.29 -27.69
C THR A 444 15.44 29.72 -26.62
N LYS A 445 15.01 30.07 -25.41
CA LYS A 445 15.87 30.64 -24.36
C LYS A 445 15.99 29.79 -23.10
N ILE A 446 15.10 28.81 -22.91
CA ILE A 446 15.10 27.95 -21.72
C ILE A 446 16.26 26.94 -21.78
N SER A 447 16.97 26.77 -20.66
CA SER A 447 18.03 25.76 -20.56
C SER A 447 17.44 24.34 -20.60
N ASN A 448 18.26 23.34 -20.92
CA ASN A 448 17.82 21.94 -20.92
C ASN A 448 17.36 21.50 -19.51
N ASP A 449 18.03 21.94 -18.45
CA ASP A 449 17.68 21.59 -17.07
C ASP A 449 16.37 22.25 -16.61
N GLU A 450 16.17 23.53 -16.94
CA GLU A 450 14.91 24.22 -16.64
C GLU A 450 13.74 23.60 -17.38
N ARG A 451 13.95 23.21 -18.64
CA ARG A 451 12.96 22.51 -19.46
C ARG A 451 12.61 21.15 -18.88
N LEU A 452 13.62 20.36 -18.49
CA LEU A 452 13.44 19.05 -17.88
C LEU A 452 12.65 19.16 -16.57
N ARG A 453 12.97 20.16 -15.73
CA ARG A 453 12.23 20.46 -14.50
C ARG A 453 10.75 20.76 -14.80
N SER A 454 10.49 21.73 -15.68
CA SER A 454 9.12 22.12 -16.07
C SER A 454 8.31 20.95 -16.61
N LEU A 455 8.91 20.12 -17.48
CA LEU A 455 8.29 18.90 -17.99
C LEU A 455 8.04 17.87 -16.89
N THR A 456 8.96 17.71 -15.94
CA THR A 456 8.81 16.79 -14.80
C THR A 456 7.63 17.20 -13.91
N ILE A 457 7.49 18.49 -13.64
CA ILE A 457 6.36 19.05 -12.88
C ILE A 457 5.05 18.81 -13.64
N LEU A 458 4.99 19.17 -14.92
CA LEU A 458 3.81 18.96 -15.76
C LEU A 458 3.38 17.49 -15.84
N TYR A 459 4.33 16.58 -16.00
CA TYR A 459 4.08 15.14 -16.03
C TYR A 459 3.40 14.66 -14.74
N HIS A 460 3.90 15.09 -13.58
CA HIS A 460 3.34 14.69 -12.30
C HIS A 460 1.97 15.29 -12.04
N ILE A 461 1.78 16.58 -12.37
CA ILE A 461 0.48 17.25 -12.27
C ILE A 461 -0.54 16.56 -13.17
N ALA A 462 -0.17 16.25 -14.43
CA ALA A 462 -1.03 15.54 -15.37
C ALA A 462 -1.47 14.17 -14.83
N ILE A 463 -0.56 13.39 -14.26
CA ILE A 463 -0.91 12.11 -13.61
C ILE A 463 -1.90 12.30 -12.46
N GLY A 464 -1.79 13.40 -11.71
CA GLY A 464 -2.67 13.70 -10.59
C GLY A 464 -4.07 14.14 -11.01
N CYS A 465 -4.20 14.98 -12.03
CA CYS A 465 -5.47 15.64 -12.37
C CYS A 465 -6.24 15.01 -13.55
N LEU A 466 -5.59 14.26 -14.45
CA LEU A 466 -6.25 13.79 -15.69
C LEU A 466 -7.46 12.87 -15.44
N ARG A 467 -7.60 12.29 -14.25
CA ARG A 467 -8.82 11.55 -13.87
C ARG A 467 -10.08 12.43 -13.84
N MET A 468 -9.93 13.70 -13.52
CA MET A 468 -11.01 14.69 -13.48
C MET A 468 -11.39 15.16 -14.89
N VAL A 469 -10.49 15.00 -15.87
CA VAL A 469 -10.65 15.57 -17.21
C VAL A 469 -11.37 14.57 -18.13
N PRO A 470 -12.53 14.92 -18.69
CA PRO A 470 -13.26 14.06 -19.61
C PRO A 470 -12.45 13.80 -20.89
N ARG A 471 -12.81 12.74 -21.61
CA ARG A 471 -12.19 12.43 -22.91
C ARG A 471 -12.36 13.59 -23.89
N ILE A 472 -11.44 13.68 -24.85
CA ILE A 472 -11.54 14.62 -25.95
C ILE A 472 -12.60 14.12 -26.94
N GLU A 473 -13.65 14.91 -27.14
CA GLU A 473 -14.66 14.66 -28.16
C GLU A 473 -14.06 14.89 -29.54
N SER A 474 -14.15 13.90 -30.42
CA SER A 474 -13.64 13.98 -31.79
C SER A 474 -14.38 13.03 -32.71
N GLU A 475 -14.36 13.33 -34.00
CA GLU A 475 -15.05 12.53 -35.00
C GLU A 475 -14.45 11.12 -35.10
N GLU A 476 -15.34 10.12 -35.11
CA GLU A 476 -14.96 8.73 -35.34
C GLU A 476 -14.49 8.53 -36.78
N ILE A 477 -13.45 7.71 -36.95
CA ILE A 477 -12.99 7.32 -38.27
C ILE A 477 -13.95 6.28 -38.83
N LYS A 478 -14.78 6.72 -39.77
CA LYS A 478 -15.75 5.86 -40.46
C LYS A 478 -15.05 4.93 -41.45
N ASN A 479 -15.70 3.80 -41.74
CA ASN A 479 -15.33 2.87 -42.81
C ASN A 479 -13.97 2.16 -42.68
N LEU A 480 -13.42 2.00 -41.47
CA LEU A 480 -12.22 1.17 -41.26
C LEU A 480 -12.48 -0.31 -41.62
N VAL A 481 -13.64 -0.84 -41.21
CA VAL A 481 -14.08 -2.21 -41.48
C VAL A 481 -15.60 -2.20 -41.68
N SER A 482 -16.11 -2.92 -42.69
CA SER A 482 -17.54 -3.14 -42.86
C SER A 482 -18.05 -4.09 -41.78
N SER A 483 -18.93 -3.61 -40.89
CA SER A 483 -19.60 -4.44 -39.89
C SER A 483 -21.12 -4.39 -40.06
N ILE A 484 -21.76 -5.55 -39.97
CA ILE A 484 -23.22 -5.71 -40.00
C ILE A 484 -23.82 -5.39 -38.61
N ALA A 485 -23.03 -5.53 -37.55
CA ALA A 485 -23.41 -5.18 -36.18
C ALA A 485 -22.89 -3.77 -35.81
N PRO A 486 -23.69 -2.95 -35.12
CA PRO A 486 -23.22 -1.65 -34.64
C PRO A 486 -22.08 -1.84 -33.63
N TYR A 487 -20.98 -1.10 -33.83
CA TYR A 487 -19.95 -0.94 -32.81
C TYR A 487 -20.47 0.01 -31.72
N SER A 488 -21.34 -0.47 -30.85
CA SER A 488 -21.94 0.34 -29.78
C SER A 488 -21.27 0.04 -28.44
N SER A 489 -20.14 0.69 -28.18
CA SER A 489 -19.69 0.90 -26.80
C SER A 489 -18.60 1.97 -26.73
N ASN A 490 -18.94 3.24 -26.95
CA ASN A 490 -18.15 4.33 -26.38
C ASN A 490 -18.58 4.50 -24.91
N VAL A 491 -18.13 3.59 -24.06
CA VAL A 491 -18.38 3.68 -22.62
C VAL A 491 -17.08 4.11 -21.97
N GLN A 492 -17.07 5.34 -21.45
CA GLN A 492 -16.04 5.78 -20.52
C GLN A 492 -16.61 5.64 -19.11
N ALA A 493 -16.01 4.77 -18.30
CA ALA A 493 -16.33 4.73 -16.88
C ALA A 493 -15.68 5.95 -16.22
N GLN A 494 -16.49 6.92 -15.81
CA GLN A 494 -16.04 8.07 -15.03
C GLN A 494 -16.89 8.19 -13.77
N TYR A 495 -16.30 8.71 -12.69
CA TYR A 495 -17.09 9.03 -11.50
C TYR A 495 -18.16 10.05 -11.87
N SER A 496 -19.38 9.83 -11.38
CA SER A 496 -20.54 10.68 -11.65
C SER A 496 -20.29 12.16 -11.32
N LEU A 497 -19.41 12.42 -10.33
CA LEU A 497 -18.93 13.75 -9.94
C LEU A 497 -18.31 14.54 -11.11
N TYR A 498 -17.66 13.85 -12.05
CA TYR A 498 -16.97 14.46 -13.19
C TYR A 498 -17.74 14.38 -14.51
N ALA A 499 -18.94 13.76 -14.49
CA ALA A 499 -19.74 13.54 -15.70
C ALA A 499 -20.70 14.69 -16.04
N LYS A 500 -20.97 15.61 -15.11
CA LYS A 500 -22.06 16.60 -15.24
C LYS A 500 -21.64 17.95 -15.82
N GLU A 501 -20.48 18.48 -15.42
CA GLU A 501 -20.02 19.81 -15.84
C GLU A 501 -18.49 19.84 -16.06
N PRO A 502 -18.01 20.59 -17.07
CA PRO A 502 -16.59 20.75 -17.31
C PRO A 502 -15.93 21.45 -16.12
N LYS A 503 -14.91 20.81 -15.55
CA LYS A 503 -14.17 21.33 -14.39
C LYS A 503 -13.12 22.39 -14.76
N PHE A 504 -12.77 22.47 -16.03
CA PHE A 504 -11.79 23.39 -16.57
C PHE A 504 -12.40 24.21 -17.70
N LYS A 505 -11.87 25.41 -17.92
CA LYS A 505 -12.32 26.32 -19.00
C LYS A 505 -12.19 25.70 -20.40
N GLU A 506 -11.20 24.82 -20.57
CA GLU A 506 -10.97 24.06 -21.80
C GLU A 506 -10.69 22.59 -21.46
N ASN A 507 -10.78 21.70 -22.46
CA ASN A 507 -10.39 20.31 -22.25
C ASN A 507 -8.86 20.24 -22.11
N LEU A 508 -8.39 20.09 -20.86
CA LEU A 508 -6.98 20.06 -20.51
C LEU A 508 -6.18 18.99 -21.28
N ARG A 509 -6.80 17.86 -21.64
CA ARG A 509 -6.13 16.83 -22.47
C ARG A 509 -5.82 17.36 -23.87
N MET A 510 -6.79 18.05 -24.48
CA MET A 510 -6.59 18.65 -25.79
C MET A 510 -5.52 19.73 -25.74
N ARG A 511 -5.54 20.57 -24.70
CA ARG A 511 -4.53 21.60 -24.47
C ARG A 511 -3.12 21.01 -24.38
N LEU A 512 -2.96 19.95 -23.57
CA LEU A 512 -1.68 19.25 -23.43
C LEU A 512 -1.22 18.62 -24.74
N LEU A 513 -2.11 17.99 -25.51
CA LEU A 513 -1.76 17.43 -26.82
C LEU A 513 -1.21 18.51 -27.77
N ILE A 514 -1.86 19.68 -27.84
CA ILE A 514 -1.43 20.76 -28.74
C ILE A 514 -0.08 21.33 -28.27
N ASP A 515 0.01 21.75 -27.01
CA ASP A 515 1.18 22.47 -26.52
C ASP A 515 2.41 21.56 -26.47
N ILE A 516 2.26 20.34 -25.96
CA ILE A 516 3.36 19.37 -25.89
C ILE A 516 3.71 18.82 -27.27
N GLY A 517 2.73 18.62 -28.16
CA GLY A 517 2.99 18.23 -29.55
C GLY A 517 3.87 19.26 -30.26
N ASN A 518 3.51 20.54 -30.16
CA ASN A 518 4.29 21.64 -30.72
C ASN A 518 5.69 21.76 -30.08
N LEU A 519 5.80 21.48 -28.78
CA LEU A 519 7.10 21.48 -28.09
C LEU A 519 7.98 20.32 -28.58
N ILE A 520 7.42 19.13 -28.76
CA ILE A 520 8.14 17.97 -29.30
C ILE A 520 8.70 18.31 -30.68
N ASP A 521 7.90 18.92 -31.56
CA ASP A 521 8.37 19.36 -32.89
C ASP A 521 9.55 20.31 -32.82
N HIS A 522 9.48 21.28 -31.91
CA HIS A 522 10.57 22.21 -31.68
C HIS A 522 11.83 21.51 -31.14
N LEU A 523 11.69 20.57 -30.21
CA LEU A 523 12.82 19.84 -29.64
C LEU A 523 13.51 18.96 -30.68
N ILE A 524 12.75 18.26 -31.52
CA ILE A 524 13.32 17.46 -32.61
C ILE A 524 14.09 18.36 -33.59
N ALA A 525 13.54 19.52 -33.93
CA ALA A 525 14.13 20.40 -34.93
C ALA A 525 15.40 21.12 -34.43
N TYR A 526 15.44 21.54 -33.16
CA TYR A 526 16.49 22.45 -32.65
C TYR A 526 17.31 21.91 -31.47
N HIS A 527 16.83 20.88 -30.77
CA HIS A 527 17.46 20.32 -29.56
C HIS A 527 17.39 18.78 -29.57
N SER A 528 17.75 18.16 -30.69
CA SER A 528 17.60 16.71 -30.88
C SER A 528 18.45 15.87 -29.91
N ASP A 529 19.46 16.49 -29.30
CA ASP A 529 20.36 15.92 -28.28
C ASP A 529 19.74 15.89 -26.86
N ASP A 530 18.68 16.66 -26.59
CA ASP A 530 17.97 16.68 -25.30
C ASP A 530 16.98 15.50 -25.17
N ALA A 531 17.52 14.28 -25.18
CA ALA A 531 16.74 13.05 -25.11
C ALA A 531 15.89 12.96 -23.83
N SER A 532 16.36 13.51 -22.71
CA SER A 532 15.65 13.47 -21.43
C SER A 532 14.35 14.26 -21.48
N SER A 533 14.38 15.50 -21.98
CA SER A 533 13.17 16.31 -22.14
C SER A 533 12.22 15.70 -23.16
N ILE A 534 12.74 15.20 -24.29
CA ILE A 534 11.93 14.53 -25.32
C ILE A 534 11.19 13.33 -24.73
N LYS A 535 11.87 12.48 -23.94
CA LYS A 535 11.25 11.32 -23.27
C LYS A 535 10.11 11.72 -22.34
N ILE A 536 10.27 12.80 -21.54
CA ILE A 536 9.19 13.24 -20.65
C ILE A 536 8.04 13.88 -21.43
N ALA A 537 8.34 14.71 -22.45
CA ALA A 537 7.32 15.30 -23.31
C ALA A 537 6.48 14.22 -24.02
N LEU A 538 7.12 13.16 -24.53
CA LEU A 538 6.45 11.99 -25.09
C LEU A 538 5.54 11.27 -24.09
N LYS A 539 5.99 11.14 -22.84
CA LYS A 539 5.15 10.59 -21.76
C LYS A 539 3.93 11.47 -21.51
N ILE A 540 4.06 12.79 -21.46
CA ILE A 540 2.92 13.71 -21.27
C ILE A 540 1.95 13.61 -22.47
N TYR A 541 2.48 13.58 -23.69
CA TYR A 541 1.69 13.48 -24.91
C TYR A 541 0.86 12.19 -24.96
N SER A 542 1.48 11.03 -24.67
CA SER A 542 0.78 9.75 -24.59
C SER A 542 -0.22 9.68 -23.42
N LEU A 543 0.13 10.22 -22.25
CA LEU A 543 -0.78 10.31 -21.10
C LEU A 543 -2.07 11.06 -21.45
N SER A 544 -1.96 12.19 -22.16
CA SER A 544 -3.09 13.05 -22.48
C SER A 544 -4.19 12.31 -23.26
N SER A 545 -3.80 11.36 -24.12
CA SER A 545 -4.72 10.53 -24.89
C SER A 545 -5.18 9.26 -24.14
N MET A 546 -4.25 8.53 -23.51
CA MET A 546 -4.49 7.15 -23.08
C MET A 546 -4.73 6.97 -21.57
N TYR A 547 -4.39 7.95 -20.74
CA TYR A 547 -4.40 7.79 -19.28
C TYR A 547 -5.70 8.30 -18.64
N TYR A 548 -6.37 7.44 -17.86
CA TYR A 548 -7.63 7.75 -17.16
C TYR A 548 -7.54 7.56 -15.64
N GLY A 549 -6.34 7.81 -15.08
CA GLY A 549 -6.12 7.84 -13.63
C GLY A 549 -5.30 6.67 -13.07
N ILE A 550 -5.10 5.59 -13.83
CA ILE A 550 -4.24 4.49 -13.41
C ILE A 550 -3.54 3.83 -14.62
N PHE A 551 -2.35 3.28 -14.38
CA PHE A 551 -1.62 2.50 -15.38
C PHE A 551 -1.96 1.02 -15.24
N GLU A 552 -2.11 0.33 -16.37
CA GLU A 552 -2.39 -1.12 -16.40
C GLU A 552 -1.37 -1.93 -15.60
N GLN A 553 -0.09 -1.61 -15.72
CA GLN A 553 0.98 -2.27 -14.96
C GLN A 553 0.78 -2.18 -13.44
N ASN A 554 0.25 -1.05 -12.95
CA ASN A 554 -0.02 -0.86 -11.53
C ASN A 554 -1.21 -1.70 -11.07
N ILE A 555 -2.27 -1.80 -11.89
CA ILE A 555 -3.39 -2.71 -11.60
C ILE A 555 -2.91 -4.16 -11.56
N ASN A 556 -2.11 -4.58 -12.54
CA ASN A 556 -1.59 -5.96 -12.57
C ASN A 556 -0.75 -6.29 -11.33
N LYS A 557 0.09 -5.35 -10.88
CA LYS A 557 0.83 -5.48 -9.60
C LYS A 557 -0.11 -5.61 -8.40
N LEU A 558 -1.13 -4.75 -8.30
CA LEU A 558 -2.12 -4.81 -7.21
C LEU A 558 -2.92 -6.12 -7.22
N CYS A 559 -3.33 -6.60 -8.40
CA CYS A 559 -4.00 -7.87 -8.58
C CYS A 559 -3.13 -9.05 -8.15
N ASN A 560 -1.85 -9.06 -8.55
CA ASN A 560 -0.90 -10.10 -8.17
C ASN A 560 -0.70 -10.12 -6.65
N ASN A 561 -0.47 -8.95 -6.03
CA ASN A 561 -0.33 -8.84 -4.57
C ASN A 561 -1.58 -9.33 -3.85
N LEU A 562 -2.78 -8.93 -4.31
CA LEU A 562 -4.03 -9.40 -3.73
C LEU A 562 -4.22 -10.91 -3.90
N ASN A 563 -3.78 -11.49 -5.01
CA ASN A 563 -3.85 -12.94 -5.23
C ASN A 563 -2.95 -13.71 -4.26
N VAL A 564 -1.74 -13.19 -3.97
CA VAL A 564 -0.85 -13.76 -2.94
C VAL A 564 -1.50 -13.67 -1.56
N ILE A 565 -2.02 -12.49 -1.18
CA ILE A 565 -2.71 -12.29 0.10
C ILE A 565 -3.94 -13.22 0.22
N LYS A 566 -4.74 -13.31 -0.84
CA LYS A 566 -5.88 -14.23 -0.90
C LYS A 566 -5.42 -15.67 -0.75
N TYR A 567 -4.34 -16.06 -1.40
CA TYR A 567 -3.82 -17.41 -1.30
C TYR A 567 -3.42 -17.76 0.13
N LEU A 568 -2.69 -16.86 0.80
CA LEU A 568 -2.25 -17.02 2.20
C LEU A 568 -3.43 -17.16 3.17
N TYR A 569 -4.46 -16.35 3.00
CA TYR A 569 -5.59 -16.33 3.94
C TYR A 569 -6.80 -17.16 3.51
N LYS A 570 -6.86 -17.70 2.29
CA LYS A 570 -8.02 -18.46 1.82
C LYS A 570 -8.16 -19.74 2.63
N ASN A 571 -9.32 -19.90 3.29
CA ASN A 571 -9.72 -21.20 3.80
C ASN A 571 -10.12 -22.08 2.62
N LYS A 572 -9.32 -23.09 2.28
CA LYS A 572 -9.63 -23.95 1.12
C LYS A 572 -10.67 -25.03 1.42
N LEU A 573 -11.03 -25.23 2.69
CA LEU A 573 -12.10 -26.14 3.09
C LEU A 573 -13.50 -25.56 2.87
N CYS A 574 -13.62 -24.25 2.73
CA CYS A 574 -14.88 -23.58 2.46
C CYS A 574 -14.88 -23.07 1.02
N ASP A 575 -15.80 -23.58 0.20
CA ASP A 575 -15.93 -23.20 -1.22
C ASP A 575 -16.65 -21.85 -1.39
N THR A 576 -17.24 -21.32 -0.32
CA THR A 576 -17.80 -19.97 -0.28
C THR A 576 -16.67 -18.94 -0.23
N LYS A 577 -16.84 -17.80 -0.94
CA LYS A 577 -15.85 -16.71 -1.01
C LYS A 577 -15.71 -15.94 0.33
N GLN A 578 -15.44 -16.66 1.41
CA GLN A 578 -15.31 -16.19 2.79
C GLN A 578 -13.92 -15.60 3.01
N HIS A 579 -13.74 -14.38 2.51
CA HIS A 579 -12.52 -13.61 2.67
C HIS A 579 -12.60 -12.69 3.91
N LEU A 580 -11.43 -12.28 4.39
CA LEU A 580 -11.31 -11.26 5.42
C LEU A 580 -11.83 -9.91 4.89
N ARG A 581 -12.31 -9.05 5.79
CA ARG A 581 -12.91 -7.75 5.42
C ARG A 581 -11.96 -6.91 4.55
N PHE A 582 -10.73 -6.70 4.99
CA PHE A 582 -9.75 -5.87 4.27
C PHE A 582 -9.40 -6.42 2.88
N VAL A 583 -9.31 -7.75 2.71
CA VAL A 583 -9.06 -8.40 1.42
C VAL A 583 -10.20 -8.10 0.45
N THR A 584 -11.43 -8.08 0.96
CA THR A 584 -12.60 -7.76 0.16
C THR A 584 -12.66 -6.29 -0.21
N ILE A 585 -12.34 -5.39 0.74
CA ILE A 585 -12.25 -3.94 0.48
C ILE A 585 -11.17 -3.64 -0.58
N GLN A 586 -9.99 -4.24 -0.48
CA GLN A 586 -8.95 -4.14 -1.50
C GLN A 586 -9.42 -4.67 -2.86
N ARG A 587 -10.18 -5.78 -2.89
CA ARG A 587 -10.74 -6.31 -4.13
C ARG A 587 -11.74 -5.34 -4.77
N ILE A 588 -12.58 -4.67 -3.97
CA ILE A 588 -13.52 -3.65 -4.42
C ILE A 588 -12.75 -2.47 -5.02
N ALA A 589 -11.74 -1.95 -4.31
CA ALA A 589 -10.92 -0.84 -4.79
C ALA A 589 -10.23 -1.16 -6.14
N ILE A 590 -9.62 -2.34 -6.26
CA ILE A 590 -9.02 -2.81 -7.53
C ILE A 590 -10.08 -2.92 -8.63
N GLN A 591 -11.29 -3.38 -8.31
CA GLN A 591 -12.37 -3.46 -9.30
C GLN A 591 -12.79 -2.08 -9.81
N MET A 592 -12.86 -1.07 -8.92
CA MET A 592 -13.17 0.31 -9.30
C MET A 592 -12.09 0.90 -10.21
N GLU A 593 -10.82 0.64 -9.91
CA GLU A 593 -9.71 1.04 -10.77
C GLU A 593 -9.73 0.32 -12.12
N PHE A 594 -10.05 -0.97 -12.13
CA PHE A 594 -10.20 -1.75 -13.36
C PHE A 594 -11.30 -1.19 -14.25
N PHE A 595 -12.44 -0.77 -13.67
CA PHE A 595 -13.50 -0.13 -14.44
C PHE A 595 -13.04 1.15 -15.13
N SER A 596 -12.14 1.92 -14.52
CA SER A 596 -11.59 3.15 -15.10
C SER A 596 -10.64 2.88 -16.29
N LEU A 597 -10.09 1.66 -16.39
CA LEU A 597 -9.33 1.20 -17.56
C LEU A 597 -10.22 0.59 -18.65
N SER A 598 -11.36 0.01 -18.29
CA SER A 598 -12.28 -0.62 -19.25
C SER A 598 -13.05 0.44 -20.05
N ASN A 599 -12.32 1.16 -20.89
CA ASN A 599 -12.84 2.12 -21.84
C ASN A 599 -12.89 1.45 -23.21
N PHE A 600 -14.08 1.03 -23.62
CA PHE A 600 -14.30 0.60 -25.00
C PHE A 600 -14.41 1.87 -25.86
N ARG A 601 -13.67 1.89 -26.97
CA ARG A 601 -13.66 3.06 -27.87
C ARG A 601 -13.51 2.67 -29.33
N THR A 602 -14.15 3.46 -30.18
CA THR A 602 -13.83 3.59 -31.60
C THR A 602 -12.59 4.49 -31.79
N LEU A 603 -11.88 4.28 -32.89
CA LEU A 603 -10.73 5.09 -33.27
C LEU A 603 -11.21 6.45 -33.78
N THR A 604 -10.69 7.53 -33.20
CA THR A 604 -11.04 8.91 -33.58
C THR A 604 -9.93 9.57 -34.42
N GLN A 605 -10.27 10.69 -35.07
CA GLN A 605 -9.27 11.49 -35.79
C GLN A 605 -8.09 11.92 -34.90
N ILE A 606 -8.36 12.27 -33.63
CA ILE A 606 -7.32 12.65 -32.66
C ILE A 606 -6.43 11.45 -32.33
N ASP A 607 -7.02 10.27 -32.13
CA ASP A 607 -6.25 9.05 -31.88
C ASP A 607 -5.31 8.75 -33.06
N GLN A 608 -5.78 8.93 -34.29
CA GLN A 608 -4.96 8.76 -35.49
C GLN A 608 -3.82 9.78 -35.57
N GLN A 609 -4.07 11.05 -35.25
CA GLN A 609 -3.02 12.08 -35.18
C GLN A 609 -1.94 11.72 -34.15
N VAL A 610 -2.36 11.32 -32.96
CA VAL A 610 -1.45 10.90 -31.88
C VAL A 610 -0.62 9.70 -32.30
N ILE A 611 -1.25 8.67 -32.90
CA ILE A 611 -0.55 7.47 -33.38
C ILE A 611 0.47 7.81 -34.46
N PHE A 612 0.12 8.62 -35.46
CA PHE A 612 1.05 9.02 -36.51
C PHE A 612 2.23 9.82 -35.96
N LYS A 613 1.98 10.72 -35.01
CA LYS A 613 3.04 11.48 -34.36
C LYS A 613 4.00 10.59 -33.58
N LEU A 614 3.47 9.65 -32.80
CA LEU A 614 4.28 8.66 -32.09
C LEU A 614 5.06 7.76 -33.05
N PHE A 615 4.47 7.42 -34.20
CA PHE A 615 5.14 6.63 -35.23
C PHE A 615 6.30 7.39 -35.88
N GLU A 616 6.12 8.67 -36.23
CA GLU A 616 7.19 9.54 -36.74
C GLU A 616 8.37 9.60 -35.76
N LEU A 617 8.08 9.64 -34.46
CA LEU A 617 9.08 9.63 -33.40
C LEU A 617 9.76 8.27 -33.21
N SER A 618 9.04 7.17 -33.43
CA SER A 618 9.60 5.81 -33.32
C SER A 618 10.65 5.49 -34.39
N ILE A 619 10.65 6.23 -35.50
CA ILE A 619 11.64 6.11 -36.59
C ILE A 619 12.70 7.21 -36.54
N HIS A 620 12.77 7.96 -35.43
CA HIS A 620 13.76 9.01 -35.25
C HIS A 620 15.19 8.44 -35.09
N ARG A 621 16.20 9.29 -35.26
CA ARG A 621 17.62 8.89 -35.38
C ARG A 621 18.21 8.31 -34.09
N TYR A 622 17.63 8.62 -32.94
CA TYR A 622 18.09 8.13 -31.63
C TYR A 622 17.33 6.87 -31.26
N SER A 623 18.06 5.84 -30.83
CA SER A 623 17.51 4.52 -30.48
C SER A 623 16.87 4.46 -29.09
N GLU A 624 17.18 5.43 -28.23
CA GLU A 624 16.62 5.54 -26.87
C GLU A 624 15.29 6.28 -26.84
#